data_AF-A0A957Y4R7-F1
#
_entry.id   AF-A0A957Y4R7-F1
#
_cell.length_a   1.000
_cell.length_b   1.000
_cell.length_c   1.000
_cell.angle_alpha   90.00
_cell.angle_beta   90.00
_cell.angle_gamma   90.00
#
_symmetry.space_group_name_H-M   'P 1'
#
loop_
_entity.id
_entity.type
_entity.pdbx_description
1 polymer ?
#
loop_
_entity_poly.entity_id
_entity_poly.type
_entity_poly.pdbx_seq_one_letter_code
_entity_poly.pdbx_strand_id
1 'polypeptide(L)' 'MNEFLAAFQVELLKARRSRLAWGITAAFMIMPLVGGLFMVILKNPEQARALGLISVKAQLAGGTADWTTFFS' A
#
# COMPACT_ATOMS: atom_id res chain seq x y z
N MET A 1 10.09 20.29 -29.89
CA MET A 1 10.28 19.62 -28.57
C MET A 1 9.76 20.45 -27.40
N ASN A 2 9.89 21.78 -27.39
CA ASN A 2 9.38 22.62 -26.30
C ASN A 2 7.86 22.55 -26.10
N GLU A 3 7.07 22.52 -27.18
CA GLU A 3 5.60 22.50 -27.07
C GLU A 3 5.07 21.24 -26.39
N PHE A 4 5.70 20.09 -26.64
CA PHE A 4 5.33 18.82 -25.99
C PHE A 4 5.63 18.84 -24.49
N LEU A 5 6.81 19.35 -24.12
CA LEU A 5 7.19 19.50 -22.71
C LEU A 5 6.31 20.51 -21.99
N ALA A 6 5.94 21.61 -22.65
CA ALA A 6 5.01 22.61 -22.11
C ALA A 6 3.62 22.00 -21.88
N ALA A 7 3.09 21.26 -22.86
CA ALA A 7 1.81 20.55 -22.71
C ALA A 7 1.84 19.53 -21.56
N PHE A 8 2.92 18.74 -21.46
CA PHE A 8 3.10 17.78 -20.37
C PHE A 8 3.16 18.44 -19.00
N GLN A 9 3.88 19.56 -18.86
CA GLN A 9 3.96 20.32 -17.61
C GLN A 9 2.59 20.86 -17.18
N VAL A 10 1.81 21.37 -18.12
CA VAL A 10 0.46 21.89 -17.84
C VAL A 10 -0.46 20.75 -17.39
N GLU A 11 -0.44 19.60 -18.05
CA GLU A 11 -1.22 18.43 -17.63
C GLU A 11 -0.79 17.90 -16.26
N LEU A 12 0.51 17.88 -15.97
CA LEU A 12 1.03 17.48 -14.66
C LEU A 12 0.57 18.42 -13.54
N LEU A 13 0.56 19.74 -13.79
CA LEU A 13 0.06 20.72 -12.83
C LEU A 13 -1.46 20.57 -12.59
N LYS A 14 -2.23 20.24 -13.62
CA LYS A 14 -3.67 19.92 -13.48
C LYS A 14 -3.88 18.68 -12.63
N ALA A 15 -3.13 17.60 -12.90
CA ALA A 15 -3.18 16.38 -12.11
C ALA A 15 -2.84 16.66 -10.64
N ARG A 16 -1.78 17.42 -10.36
CA ARG A 16 -1.36 17.78 -8.99
C ARG A 16 -2.39 18.65 -8.24
N ARG A 17 -3.12 19.52 -8.95
CA ARG A 17 -4.16 20.37 -8.32
C ARG A 17 -5.48 19.62 -8.09
N SER A 18 -5.73 18.56 -8.85
CA SER A 18 -6.97 17.79 -8.77
C SER A 18 -7.08 17.02 -7.47
N ARG A 19 -8.16 17.26 -6.70
CA ARG A 19 -8.48 16.46 -5.50
C ARG A 19 -8.77 15.01 -5.84
N LEU A 20 -9.31 14.74 -7.04
CA LEU A 20 -9.58 13.39 -7.51
C LEU A 20 -8.29 12.59 -7.70
N ALA A 21 -7.25 13.20 -8.29
CA ALA A 21 -5.96 12.55 -8.46
C ALA A 21 -5.37 12.14 -7.10
N TRP A 22 -5.39 13.04 -6.11
CA TRP A 22 -4.98 12.73 -4.74
C TRP A 22 -5.84 11.63 -4.10
N GLY A 23 -7.15 11.65 -4.30
CA GLY A 23 -8.06 10.61 -3.79
C GLY A 23 -7.74 9.22 -4.36
N ILE A 24 -7.46 9.13 -5.66
CA ILE A 24 -7.07 7.88 -6.31
C ILE A 24 -5.69 7.43 -5.78
N THR A 25 -4.70 8.33 -5.71
CA THR A 25 -3.39 7.99 -5.13
C THR A 25 -3.50 7.48 -3.70
N ALA A 26 -4.32 8.13 -2.86
CA ALA A 26 -4.56 7.70 -1.49
C ALA A 26 -5.24 6.32 -1.43
N ALA A 27 -6.23 6.07 -2.29
CA ALA A 27 -6.88 4.75 -2.38
C ALA A 27 -5.89 3.65 -2.77
N PHE A 28 -5.02 3.91 -3.75
CA PHE A 28 -3.98 2.97 -4.15
C PHE A 28 -2.91 2.75 -3.08
N MET A 29 -2.60 3.75 -2.24
CA MET A 29 -1.68 3.61 -1.12
C MET A 29 -2.20 2.67 -0.01
N ILE A 30 -3.51 2.44 0.09
CA ILE A 30 -4.07 1.52 1.10
C ILE A 30 -3.54 0.11 0.89
N MET A 31 -3.38 -0.34 -0.36
CA MET A 31 -2.94 -1.70 -0.68
C MET A 31 -1.54 -2.05 -0.12
N PRO A 32 -0.46 -1.28 -0.39
CA PRO A 32 0.85 -1.55 0.21
C PRO A 32 0.88 -1.31 1.72
N LEU A 33 0.06 -0.39 2.27
CA LEU A 33 -0.02 -0.19 3.72
C LEU A 33 -0.60 -1.42 4.42
N VAL A 34 -1.70 -1.97 3.91
CA VAL A 34 -2.34 -3.18 4.44
C VAL A 34 -1.41 -4.37 4.28
N GLY A 35 -0.82 -4.58 3.10
CA GLY A 35 0.10 -5.69 2.89
C GLY A 35 1.38 -5.58 3.74
N GLY A 36 1.93 -4.37 3.93
CA GLY A 36 3.06 -4.14 4.83
C GLY A 36 2.71 -4.43 6.30
N LEU A 37 1.50 -4.06 6.73
CA LEU A 37 0.99 -4.43 8.05
C LEU A 37 0.91 -5.96 8.21
N PHE A 38 0.40 -6.68 7.20
CA PHE A 38 0.40 -8.14 7.21
C PHE A 38 1.81 -8.72 7.29
N MET A 39 2.78 -8.13 6.60
CA MET A 39 4.18 -8.57 6.68
C MET A 39 4.75 -8.42 8.10
N VAL A 40 4.43 -7.33 8.81
CA VAL A 40 4.81 -7.14 10.22
C VAL A 40 4.13 -8.18 11.12
N ILE A 41 2.83 -8.44 10.91
CA ILE A 41 2.06 -9.43 11.67
C ILE A 41 2.62 -10.84 11.46
N LEU A 42 2.88 -11.24 10.22
CA LEU A 42 3.38 -12.57 9.86
C LEU A 42 4.81 -12.81 10.35
N LYS A 43 5.65 -11.76 10.41
CA LYS A 43 7.03 -11.88 10.90
C LYS A 43 7.09 -12.22 12.39
N ASN A 44 6.20 -11.65 13.20
CA ASN A 44 6.16 -11.86 14.66
C ASN A 44 4.71 -12.04 15.16
N PRO A 45 4.09 -13.20 14.93
CA PRO A 45 2.68 -13.43 15.25
C PRO A 45 2.38 -13.35 16.75
N GLU A 46 3.33 -13.73 17.62
CA GLU A 46 3.13 -13.65 19.07
C GLU A 46 3.04 -12.20 19.58
N GLN A 47 3.84 -11.28 19.02
CA GLN A 47 3.72 -9.86 19.34
C GLN A 47 2.43 -9.27 18.77
N ALA A 48 2.03 -9.70 17.56
CA ALA A 48 0.75 -9.29 16.98
C ALA A 48 -0.46 -9.74 17.83
N ARG A 49 -0.38 -10.93 18.45
CA ARG A 49 -1.37 -11.40 19.44
C ARG A 49 -1.37 -10.53 20.71
N ALA A 50 -0.19 -10.25 21.26
CA ALA A 50 -0.06 -9.43 22.47
C ALA A 50 -0.58 -7.99 22.28
N LEU A 51 -0.43 -7.44 21.07
CA LEU A 51 -0.97 -6.13 20.68
C LEU A 51 -2.46 -6.16 20.32
N GLY A 52 -3.12 -7.33 20.37
CA GLY A 52 -4.53 -7.51 20.00
C GLY A 52 -4.81 -7.36 18.50
N LEU A 53 -3.77 -7.37 17.65
CA LEU A 53 -3.91 -7.24 16.19
C LEU A 53 -4.50 -8.50 15.55
N ILE A 54 -4.30 -9.66 16.17
CA ILE A 54 -4.87 -10.95 15.75
C ILE A 54 -5.47 -11.69 16.94
N SER A 55 -6.66 -12.27 16.75
CA SER A 55 -7.30 -13.10 17.78
C SER A 55 -6.85 -14.56 17.68
N VAL A 56 -7.05 -15.35 18.74
CA VAL A 56 -6.73 -16.80 18.75
C VAL A 56 -7.47 -17.58 17.64
N LYS A 57 -8.62 -17.07 17.15
CA LYS A 57 -9.40 -17.67 16.05
C LYS A 57 -8.92 -17.26 14.66
N ALA A 58 -8.08 -16.22 14.57
CA ALA A 58 -7.44 -15.86 13.31
C ALA A 58 -6.28 -16.83 13.04
N GLN A 59 -6.63 -17.99 12.48
CA GLN A 59 -5.65 -18.92 11.96
C GLN A 59 -5.01 -18.26 10.74
N LEU A 60 -3.81 -17.70 10.93
CA LEU A 60 -3.00 -17.16 9.84
C LEU A 60 -2.76 -18.30 8.86
N ALA A 61 -3.43 -18.24 7.70
CA ALA A 61 -3.26 -19.22 6.64
C ALA A 61 -1.86 -19.07 6.02
N GLY A 62 -0.86 -19.69 6.64
CA GLY A 62 0.32 -20.31 6.02
C GLY A 62 1.13 -19.54 4.95
N GLY A 63 1.13 -18.21 4.94
CA GLY A 63 2.02 -17.42 4.07
C GLY A 63 3.35 -17.12 4.77
N THR A 64 4.48 -17.36 4.10
CA THR A 64 5.79 -16.89 4.57
C THR A 64 5.87 -15.38 4.39
N ALA A 65 6.40 -14.67 5.39
CA ALA A 65 6.59 -13.21 5.34
C ALA A 65 7.79 -12.84 4.46
N ASP A 66 7.66 -13.05 3.14
CA ASP A 66 8.69 -12.74 2.16
C ASP A 66 8.17 -11.81 1.05
N TRP A 67 9.11 -11.09 0.42
CA TRP A 67 8.79 -10.13 -0.63
C TRP A 67 8.23 -10.81 -1.89
N THR A 68 8.59 -12.06 -2.13
CA THR A 68 8.12 -12.83 -3.29
C THR A 68 6.62 -13.08 -3.18
N THR A 69 6.17 -13.56 -2.02
CA THR A 69 4.76 -13.79 -1.69
C THR A 69 3.95 -12.49 -1.67
N PHE A 70 4.58 -11.35 -1.37
CA PHE A 70 3.92 -10.04 -1.39
C PHE A 70 3.64 -9.52 -2.80
N PHE A 71 4.54 -9.77 -3.76
CA PHE A 71 4.43 -9.24 -5.12
C PHE A 71 3.88 -10.24 -6.15
N SER A 72 3.70 -11.52 -5.78
CA SER A 72 3.08 -12.57 -6.61
C SER A 72 1.57 -12.58 -6.53
#